data_AF-R7MZQ1-F1
#
_entry.id   AF-R7MZQ1-F1
#
_cell.length_a   1.000
_cell.length_b   1.000
_cell.length_c   1.000
_cell.angle_alpha   90.00
_cell.angle_beta   90.00
_cell.angle_gamma   90.00
#
_symmetry.space_group_name_H-M   'P 1'
#
loop_
_entity.id
_entity.type
_entity.pdbx_description
1 polymer ?
#
loop_
_entity_poly.entity_id
_entity_poly.type
_entity_poly.pdbx_seq_one_letter_code
_entity_poly.pdbx_strand_id
1 'polypeptide(L)'
;MKFKNLVMLAAALTCIAGSTVMAEEKVSIKSASADSYEVVQVMTTKDKNYYQYYNSAYQYAVDIPRAATTADMNADGDGCYFQDPKDDAVYMTYAAKNTMGFTIDELYNMALGMNGSPTLTTNIKTKNSYAIGWTDGKKSYYHELYINDKNKTYTAFSVTYPTSKKDKYQAIIAHMSRSFMPNVQM
;
A
#
# COMPACT_ATOMS: atom_id res chain seq x y z
N MET A 1 33.81 0.51 19.97
CA MET A 1 33.18 0.36 18.65
C MET A 1 31.68 0.59 18.84
N LYS A 2 31.13 1.68 18.32
CA LYS A 2 29.74 2.13 18.56
C LYS A 2 28.84 1.67 17.40
N PHE A 3 27.93 0.74 17.65
CA PHE A 3 26.78 0.49 16.79
C PHE A 3 25.52 0.93 17.53
N LYS A 4 24.95 2.05 17.12
CA LYS A 4 23.57 2.43 17.46
C LYS A 4 22.95 3.05 16.22
N ASN A 5 22.31 2.22 15.41
CA ASN A 5 21.27 2.61 14.47
C ASN A 5 20.18 1.52 14.53
N LEU A 6 19.49 1.44 15.67
CA LEU A 6 18.18 0.81 15.72
C LEU A 6 17.20 1.84 15.15
N VAL A 7 16.89 1.73 13.87
CA VAL A 7 15.73 2.41 13.29
C VAL A 7 14.51 1.63 13.79
N MET A 8 13.90 2.10 14.88
CA MET A 8 12.57 1.66 15.28
C MET A 8 11.58 2.14 14.23
N LEU A 9 11.12 1.24 13.37
CA LEU A 9 9.88 1.44 12.62
C LEU A 9 8.74 1.24 13.64
N ALA A 10 8.44 2.28 14.42
CA ALA A 10 7.31 2.25 15.33
C ALA A 10 6.03 2.19 14.50
N ALA A 11 5.31 1.07 14.55
CA ALA A 11 3.93 0.98 14.13
C ALA A 11 3.11 1.90 15.04
N ALA A 12 2.93 3.15 14.61
CA ALA A 12 2.13 4.12 15.33
C ALA A 12 0.66 3.80 15.09
N LEU A 13 0.01 3.13 16.06
CA LEU A 13 -1.43 3.25 16.24
C LEU A 13 -1.75 4.74 16.39
N THR A 14 -2.31 5.36 15.36
CA THR A 14 -2.80 6.74 15.45
C THR A 14 -4.28 6.72 15.78
N CYS A 15 -4.59 7.35 16.91
CA CYS A 15 -5.92 7.65 17.38
C CYS A 15 -6.75 8.35 16.29
N ILE A 16 -8.02 7.97 16.19
CA ILE A 16 -9.02 8.56 15.31
C ILE A 16 -9.22 10.02 15.76
N ALA A 17 -8.47 10.94 15.17
CA ALA A 17 -8.80 12.36 15.19
C ALA A 17 -9.54 12.65 13.89
N GLY A 18 -10.87 12.77 13.99
CA GLY A 18 -11.72 13.24 12.90
C GLY A 18 -11.16 14.55 12.35
N SER A 19 -10.53 14.47 11.18
CA SER A 19 -9.99 15.63 10.49
C SER A 19 -11.10 16.16 9.60
N THR A 20 -11.74 17.22 10.06
CA THR A 20 -12.68 18.03 9.28
C THR A 20 -12.12 18.32 7.88
N VAL A 21 -12.95 17.97 6.89
CA VAL A 21 -12.80 18.11 5.44
C VAL A 21 -12.28 19.50 5.08
N MET A 22 -11.08 19.57 4.48
CA MET A 22 -10.58 20.77 3.82
C MET A 22 -10.26 20.41 2.37
N ALA A 23 -11.18 20.78 1.47
CA ALA A 23 -11.10 20.76 0.00
C ALA A 23 -10.41 19.52 -0.61
N GLU A 24 -11.14 18.42 -0.68
CA GLU A 24 -10.75 17.27 -1.49
C GLU A 24 -11.26 17.47 -2.93
N GLU A 25 -10.38 17.90 -3.83
CA GLU A 25 -10.68 17.90 -5.27
C GLU A 25 -10.50 16.48 -5.82
N LYS A 26 -11.48 16.03 -6.62
CA LYS A 26 -11.36 14.78 -7.37
C LYS A 26 -10.41 14.98 -8.55
N VAL A 27 -9.37 14.16 -8.60
CA VAL A 27 -8.39 14.12 -9.68
C VAL A 27 -8.48 12.76 -10.37
N SER A 28 -8.43 12.77 -11.70
CA SER A 28 -8.41 11.55 -12.51
C SER A 28 -6.98 11.22 -12.93
N ILE A 29 -6.52 10.00 -12.64
CA ILE A 29 -5.28 9.45 -13.17
C ILE A 29 -5.64 8.51 -14.33
N LYS A 30 -4.98 8.67 -15.47
CA LYS A 30 -5.27 7.89 -16.69
C LYS A 30 -4.59 6.51 -16.63
N SER A 31 -5.17 5.56 -17.36
CA SER A 31 -4.54 4.25 -17.62
C SER A 31 -3.13 4.38 -18.19
N ALA A 32 -2.28 3.38 -17.90
CA ALA A 32 -0.99 3.23 -18.55
C ALA A 32 -1.13 2.83 -20.03
N SER A 33 -2.26 2.25 -20.43
CA SER A 33 -2.58 1.91 -21.80
C SER A 33 -3.10 3.13 -22.57
N ALA A 34 -2.48 3.47 -23.68
CA ALA A 34 -2.91 4.58 -24.55
C ALA A 34 -4.28 4.32 -25.21
N ASP A 35 -4.68 3.05 -25.32
CA ASP A 35 -5.94 2.64 -25.94
C ASP A 35 -7.09 2.55 -24.93
N SER A 36 -6.82 2.75 -23.63
CA SER A 36 -7.82 2.74 -22.58
C SER A 36 -8.33 4.15 -22.28
N TYR A 37 -9.65 4.28 -22.15
CA TYR A 37 -10.31 5.50 -21.69
C TYR A 37 -10.63 5.48 -20.19
N GLU A 38 -10.26 4.41 -19.48
CA GLU A 38 -10.49 4.29 -18.05
C GLU A 38 -9.63 5.27 -17.25
N VAL A 39 -10.19 5.74 -16.14
CA VAL A 39 -9.52 6.62 -15.21
C VAL A 39 -9.76 6.16 -13.78
N VAL A 40 -8.74 6.30 -12.96
CA VAL A 40 -8.82 6.07 -11.52
C VAL A 40 -9.02 7.40 -10.82
N GLN A 41 -10.05 7.50 -9.99
CA GLN A 41 -10.33 8.69 -9.22
C GLN A 41 -9.55 8.66 -7.90
N VAL A 42 -8.88 9.76 -7.60
CA VAL A 42 -8.18 10.01 -6.34
C VAL A 42 -8.54 11.38 -5.81
N MET A 43 -8.32 11.61 -4.52
CA MET A 43 -8.59 12.89 -3.86
C MET A 43 -7.28 13.63 -3.58
N THR A 44 -7.28 14.96 -3.68
CA THR A 44 -6.15 15.76 -3.18
C THR A 44 -6.03 15.65 -1.66
N THR A 45 -4.79 15.54 -1.15
CA THR A 45 -4.53 15.57 0.30
C THR A 45 -3.84 16.88 0.71
N LYS A 46 -3.72 17.10 2.03
CA LYS A 46 -2.95 18.22 2.58
C LYS A 46 -1.45 18.12 2.25
N ASP A 47 -0.93 16.90 2.11
CA ASP A 47 0.42 16.68 1.62
C ASP A 47 0.42 16.74 0.09
N LYS A 48 0.95 17.82 -0.46
CA LYS A 48 0.98 18.06 -1.91
C LYS A 48 1.80 17.03 -2.69
N ASN A 49 2.53 16.13 -2.03
CA ASN A 49 3.26 15.04 -2.68
C ASN A 49 2.41 13.78 -2.86
N TYR A 50 1.19 13.74 -2.30
CA TYR A 50 0.31 12.58 -2.34
C TYR A 50 -1.10 12.92 -2.84
N TYR A 51 -1.76 11.89 -3.35
CA TYR A 51 -3.21 11.79 -3.48
C TYR A 51 -3.71 10.73 -2.52
N GLN A 52 -4.99 10.75 -2.17
CA GLN A 52 -5.62 9.66 -1.43
C GLN A 52 -6.47 8.83 -2.38
N TYR A 53 -6.21 7.54 -2.41
CA TYR A 53 -7.07 6.56 -3.06
C TYR A 53 -8.03 5.99 -2.02
N TYR A 54 -9.31 5.96 -2.36
CA TYR A 54 -10.35 5.33 -1.54
C TYR A 54 -11.06 4.27 -2.37
N ASN A 55 -11.07 3.03 -1.87
CA ASN A 55 -11.89 1.97 -2.42
C ASN A 55 -13.16 1.84 -1.58
N SER A 56 -14.29 2.30 -2.13
CA SER A 56 -15.58 2.27 -1.43
C SER A 56 -16.16 0.87 -1.27
N ALA A 57 -15.86 -0.04 -2.21
CA ALA A 57 -16.37 -1.42 -2.17
C ALA A 57 -15.80 -2.20 -0.97
N TYR A 58 -14.54 -1.95 -0.64
CA TYR A 58 -13.84 -2.60 0.47
C TYR A 58 -13.56 -1.68 1.67
N GLN A 59 -13.97 -0.41 1.59
CA GLN A 59 -13.89 0.57 2.67
C GLN A 59 -12.46 0.75 3.20
N TYR A 60 -11.46 0.88 2.31
CA TYR A 60 -10.09 1.21 2.70
C TYR A 60 -9.60 2.45 1.95
N ALA A 61 -8.65 3.15 2.55
CA ALA A 61 -7.96 4.26 1.92
C ALA A 61 -6.45 4.18 2.16
N VAL A 62 -5.68 4.72 1.22
CA VAL A 62 -4.23 4.86 1.33
C VAL A 62 -3.76 6.05 0.50
N ASP A 63 -2.77 6.77 0.99
CA ASP A 63 -2.13 7.82 0.20
C ASP A 63 -1.20 7.20 -0.85
N ILE A 64 -1.31 7.68 -2.09
CA ILE A 64 -0.49 7.28 -3.24
C ILE A 64 0.40 8.46 -3.65
N PRO A 65 1.70 8.27 -3.89
CA PRO A 65 2.57 9.34 -4.35
C PRO A 65 2.09 9.95 -5.67
N ARG A 66 2.11 11.27 -5.80
CA ARG A 66 1.79 11.97 -7.06
C ARG A 66 2.78 11.69 -8.19
N ALA A 67 3.93 11.09 -7.87
CA ALA A 67 4.86 10.58 -8.87
C ALA A 67 4.26 9.42 -9.68
N ALA A 68 3.21 8.76 -9.17
CA ALA A 68 2.44 7.82 -9.95
C ALA A 68 1.51 8.58 -10.92
N THR A 69 1.90 8.63 -12.20
CA THR A 69 1.19 9.41 -13.23
C THR A 69 0.25 8.57 -14.08
N THR A 70 0.27 7.26 -13.92
CA THR A 70 -0.67 6.32 -14.55
C THR A 70 -1.26 5.40 -13.51
N ALA A 71 -2.48 4.91 -13.77
CA ALA A 71 -3.16 3.99 -12.89
C ALA A 71 -4.19 3.12 -13.62
N ASP A 72 -4.25 1.84 -13.27
CA ASP A 72 -5.16 0.85 -13.83
C ASP A 72 -5.89 0.14 -12.69
N MET A 73 -7.22 0.01 -12.80
CA MET A 73 -7.98 -0.77 -11.81
C MET A 73 -7.58 -2.24 -11.90
N ASN A 74 -7.57 -2.91 -10.75
CA ASN A 74 -7.52 -4.37 -10.73
C ASN A 74 -8.85 -4.93 -11.26
N ALA A 75 -8.81 -6.17 -11.74
CA ALA A 75 -10.04 -6.93 -12.04
C ALA A 75 -10.98 -6.92 -10.82
N ASP A 76 -12.29 -6.89 -11.08
CA ASP A 76 -13.34 -6.93 -10.04
C ASP A 76 -13.36 -5.75 -9.04
N GLY A 77 -12.58 -4.70 -9.26
CA GLY A 77 -12.63 -3.44 -8.48
C GLY A 77 -12.05 -3.55 -7.06
N ASP A 78 -11.24 -4.57 -6.80
CA ASP A 78 -10.66 -4.83 -5.49
C ASP A 78 -9.46 -3.93 -5.12
N GLY A 79 -8.93 -3.23 -6.12
CA GLY A 79 -7.81 -2.33 -5.95
C GLY A 79 -7.35 -1.72 -7.26
N CYS A 80 -6.10 -1.28 -7.26
CA CYS A 80 -5.53 -0.49 -8.33
C CYS A 80 -4.01 -0.64 -8.37
N TYR A 81 -3.47 -0.65 -9.59
CA TYR A 81 -2.06 -0.44 -9.86
C TYR A 81 -1.82 1.02 -10.17
N PHE A 82 -0.97 1.70 -9.40
CA PHE A 82 -0.48 3.04 -9.69
C PHE A 82 0.98 2.93 -10.09
N GLN A 83 1.40 3.56 -11.18
CA GLN A 83 2.77 3.44 -11.67
C GLN A 83 3.46 4.80 -11.77
N ASP A 84 4.71 4.85 -11.32
CA ASP A 84 5.68 5.93 -11.57
C ASP A 84 6.59 5.49 -12.73
N PRO A 85 6.29 5.89 -13.98
CA PRO A 85 7.04 5.44 -15.15
C PRO A 85 8.47 5.99 -15.18
N LYS A 86 8.72 7.12 -14.50
CA LYS A 86 10.05 7.73 -14.42
C LYS A 86 11.01 6.85 -13.63
N ASP A 87 10.49 6.19 -12.60
CA ASP A 87 11.31 5.38 -11.71
C ASP A 87 11.15 3.87 -11.90
N ASP A 88 10.30 3.41 -12.82
CA ASP A 88 9.93 1.99 -12.95
C ASP A 88 9.46 1.41 -11.59
N ALA A 89 8.56 2.15 -10.93
CA ALA A 89 7.97 1.75 -9.67
C ALA A 89 6.46 1.58 -9.76
N VAL A 90 5.96 0.63 -8.99
CA VAL A 90 4.54 0.25 -8.96
C VAL A 90 4.07 0.23 -7.51
N TYR A 91 2.94 0.88 -7.26
CA TYR A 91 2.20 0.85 -6.02
C TYR A 91 0.90 0.10 -6.28
N MET A 92 0.76 -1.10 -5.74
CA MET A 92 -0.43 -1.92 -5.89
C MET A 92 -1.26 -1.79 -4.62
N THR A 93 -2.58 -1.65 -4.77
CA THR A 93 -3.55 -1.79 -3.68
C THR A 93 -4.48 -2.95 -4.01
N TYR A 94 -4.99 -3.61 -2.97
CA TYR A 94 -5.84 -4.79 -3.14
C TYR A 94 -6.67 -5.04 -1.88
N ALA A 95 -7.82 -5.67 -2.03
CA ALA A 95 -8.61 -6.20 -0.94
C ALA A 95 -9.37 -7.46 -1.35
N ALA A 96 -9.78 -8.27 -0.39
CA ALA A 96 -10.65 -9.40 -0.67
C ALA A 96 -11.50 -9.77 0.53
N LYS A 97 -12.62 -10.43 0.25
CA LYS A 97 -13.43 -11.09 1.27
C LYS A 97 -12.64 -12.27 1.84
N ASN A 98 -12.51 -12.31 3.16
CA ASN A 98 -11.90 -13.41 3.89
C ASN A 98 -12.94 -14.51 4.18
N THR A 99 -13.61 -15.01 3.15
CA THR A 99 -14.69 -16.00 3.29
C THR A 99 -14.18 -17.33 3.87
N MET A 100 -12.91 -17.65 3.64
CA MET A 100 -12.27 -18.86 4.16
C MET A 100 -11.74 -18.69 5.60
N GLY A 101 -11.83 -17.49 6.18
CA GLY A 101 -11.44 -17.25 7.57
C GLY A 101 -9.94 -17.35 7.83
N PHE A 102 -9.10 -17.02 6.84
CA PHE A 102 -7.65 -17.05 6.99
C PHE A 102 -7.19 -16.15 8.13
N THR A 103 -6.23 -16.66 8.89
CA THR A 103 -5.49 -15.93 9.93
C THR A 103 -4.34 -15.13 9.31
N ILE A 104 -3.79 -14.18 10.10
CA ILE A 104 -2.58 -13.45 9.68
C ILE A 104 -1.39 -14.38 9.44
N ASP A 105 -1.26 -15.45 10.22
CA ASP A 105 -0.17 -16.41 10.04
C ASP A 105 -0.28 -17.17 8.72
N GLU A 106 -1.50 -17.57 8.33
CA GLU A 106 -1.74 -18.23 7.05
C GLU A 106 -1.48 -17.29 5.88
N LEU A 107 -2.01 -16.06 5.91
CA LEU A 107 -1.77 -15.08 4.85
C LEU A 107 -0.29 -14.70 4.74
N TYR A 108 0.42 -14.55 5.87
CA TYR A 108 1.85 -14.30 5.90
C TYR A 108 2.63 -15.47 5.27
N ASN A 109 2.34 -16.71 5.66
CA ASN A 109 3.01 -17.89 5.13
C ASN A 109 2.72 -18.11 3.63
N MET A 110 1.49 -17.84 3.19
CA MET A 110 1.13 -17.84 1.77
C MET A 110 1.95 -16.81 0.99
N ALA A 111 2.06 -15.58 1.50
CA ALA A 111 2.86 -14.53 0.87
C ALA A 111 4.34 -14.91 0.77
N LEU A 112 4.91 -15.55 1.80
CA LEU A 112 6.28 -16.08 1.70
C LEU A 112 6.40 -17.19 0.65
N GLY A 113 5.51 -18.19 0.69
CA GLY A 113 5.53 -19.32 -0.23
C GLY A 113 5.37 -18.93 -1.69
N MET A 114 4.44 -18.02 -1.99
CA MET A 114 4.21 -17.50 -3.35
C MET A 114 5.42 -16.73 -3.91
N ASN A 115 6.27 -16.19 -3.04
CA ASN A 115 7.46 -15.44 -3.42
C ASN A 115 8.76 -16.26 -3.27
N GLY A 116 8.67 -17.59 -3.13
CA GLY A 116 9.83 -18.47 -3.05
C GLY A 116 10.60 -18.38 -1.73
N SER A 117 9.94 -17.97 -0.65
CA SER A 117 10.50 -17.85 0.70
C SER A 117 11.80 -17.01 0.76
N PRO A 118 11.75 -15.73 0.34
CA PRO A 118 12.94 -14.91 0.21
C PRO A 118 13.53 -14.55 1.58
N THR A 119 14.81 -14.16 1.59
CA THR A 119 15.40 -13.52 2.78
C THR A 119 14.79 -12.13 2.95
N LEU A 120 14.15 -11.91 4.11
CA LEU A 120 13.42 -10.69 4.38
C LEU A 120 14.34 -9.55 4.84
N THR A 121 14.16 -8.38 4.25
CA THR A 121 14.72 -7.09 4.70
C THR A 121 13.79 -6.33 5.63
N THR A 122 12.49 -6.66 5.61
CA THR A 122 11.48 -6.21 6.58
C THR A 122 10.64 -7.41 6.97
N ASN A 123 10.39 -7.57 8.27
CA ASN A 123 9.53 -8.62 8.80
C ASN A 123 8.84 -8.12 10.07
N ILE A 124 7.63 -7.61 9.90
CA ILE A 124 6.78 -7.12 10.99
C ILE A 124 5.50 -7.94 10.96
N LYS A 125 5.08 -8.44 12.12
CA LYS A 125 3.82 -9.16 12.25
C LYS A 125 3.14 -8.74 13.55
N THR A 126 1.86 -8.47 13.47
CA THR A 126 0.98 -8.16 14.60
C THR A 126 -0.15 -9.19 14.65
N LYS A 127 -1.08 -9.02 15.58
CA LYS A 127 -2.28 -9.86 15.66
C LYS A 127 -3.13 -9.80 14.36
N ASN A 128 -3.21 -8.62 13.75
CA ASN A 128 -4.16 -8.32 12.67
C ASN A 128 -3.48 -7.83 11.38
N SER A 129 -2.15 -7.82 11.32
CA SER A 129 -1.42 -7.36 10.14
C SER A 129 -0.04 -7.98 10.02
N TYR A 130 0.54 -7.88 8.83
CA TYR A 130 1.97 -8.09 8.63
C TYR A 130 2.50 -7.14 7.56
N ALA A 131 3.81 -6.88 7.63
CA ALA A 131 4.56 -6.23 6.58
C ALA A 131 5.85 -7.00 6.31
N ILE A 132 6.07 -7.35 5.06
CA ILE A 132 7.27 -8.03 4.59
C ILE A 132 7.93 -7.23 3.48
N GLY A 133 9.26 -7.27 3.43
CA GLY A 133 10.02 -6.67 2.35
C GLY A 133 11.23 -7.53 2.02
N TRP A 134 11.60 -7.58 0.75
CA TRP A 134 12.72 -8.38 0.24
C TRP A 134 13.28 -7.76 -1.04
N THR A 135 14.34 -8.35 -1.58
CA THR A 135 14.96 -7.90 -2.83
C THR A 135 15.53 -9.08 -3.59
N ASP A 136 15.52 -8.99 -4.92
CA ASP A 136 16.25 -9.90 -5.82
C ASP A 136 17.62 -9.34 -6.26
N GLY A 137 18.05 -8.22 -5.65
CA GLY A 137 19.26 -7.47 -5.99
C GLY A 137 19.03 -6.33 -7.00
N LYS A 138 18.04 -6.44 -7.88
CA LYS A 138 17.70 -5.40 -8.87
C LYS A 138 16.48 -4.59 -8.44
N LYS A 139 15.43 -5.28 -8.03
CA LYS A 139 14.20 -4.70 -7.49
C LYS A 139 14.06 -5.03 -6.01
N SER A 140 13.42 -4.11 -5.32
CA SER A 140 12.98 -4.26 -3.94
C SER A 140 11.47 -4.31 -3.93
N TYR A 141 10.96 -5.16 -3.04
CA TYR A 141 9.54 -5.46 -2.89
C TYR A 141 9.15 -5.19 -1.44
N TYR A 142 7.97 -4.62 -1.26
CA TYR A 142 7.33 -4.42 0.02
C TYR A 142 5.86 -4.81 -0.10
N HIS A 143 5.33 -5.50 0.90
CA HIS A 143 3.93 -5.88 0.99
C HIS A 143 3.46 -5.71 2.44
N GLU A 144 2.37 -4.96 2.62
CA GLU A 144 1.70 -4.79 3.91
C GLU A 144 0.23 -5.17 3.77
N LEU A 145 -0.26 -6.00 4.70
CA LEU A 145 -1.62 -6.52 4.72
C LEU A 145 -2.23 -6.37 6.10
N TYR A 146 -3.52 -6.06 6.13
CA TYR A 146 -4.34 -5.97 7.33
C TYR A 146 -5.62 -6.79 7.19
N ILE A 147 -5.99 -7.57 8.22
CA ILE A 147 -7.30 -8.23 8.32
C ILE A 147 -8.26 -7.31 9.06
N ASN A 148 -9.38 -6.97 8.41
CA ASN A 148 -10.50 -6.29 9.01
C ASN A 148 -11.55 -7.32 9.47
N ASP A 149 -11.54 -7.62 10.76
CA ASP A 149 -12.44 -8.61 11.37
C ASP A 149 -13.92 -8.22 11.30
N LYS A 150 -14.23 -6.92 11.17
CA LYS A 150 -15.60 -6.38 11.20
C LYS A 150 -16.35 -6.70 9.91
N ASN A 151 -15.73 -6.48 8.77
CA ASN A 151 -16.31 -6.71 7.45
C ASN A 151 -15.85 -8.04 6.81
N LYS A 152 -15.04 -8.81 7.55
CA LYS A 152 -14.42 -10.07 7.10
C LYS A 152 -13.71 -9.88 5.77
N THR A 153 -12.87 -8.86 5.68
CA THR A 153 -11.98 -8.64 4.54
C THR A 153 -10.53 -8.62 5.00
N TYR A 154 -9.62 -8.76 4.04
CA TYR A 154 -8.27 -8.25 4.19
C TYR A 154 -7.99 -7.24 3.09
N THR A 155 -7.13 -6.28 3.39
CA THR A 155 -6.67 -5.27 2.43
C THR A 155 -5.16 -5.15 2.53
N ALA A 156 -4.53 -4.84 1.42
CA ALA A 156 -3.10 -4.76 1.31
C ALA A 156 -2.68 -3.63 0.38
N PHE A 157 -1.46 -3.17 0.56
CA PHE A 157 -0.72 -2.49 -0.50
C PHE A 157 0.66 -3.12 -0.69
N SER A 158 1.24 -2.90 -1.86
CA SER A 158 2.59 -3.34 -2.17
C SER A 158 3.33 -2.28 -2.96
N VAL A 159 4.65 -2.22 -2.78
CA VAL A 159 5.52 -1.29 -3.50
C VAL A 159 6.66 -2.08 -4.11
N THR A 160 6.79 -1.99 -5.43
CA THR A 160 7.93 -2.53 -6.18
C THR A 160 8.71 -1.39 -6.79
N TYR A 161 10.03 -1.38 -6.63
CA TYR A 161 10.88 -0.28 -7.10
C TYR A 161 12.32 -0.74 -7.33
N PRO A 162 13.15 -0.01 -8.10
CA PRO A 162 14.57 -0.33 -8.27
C PRO A 162 15.33 -0.22 -6.94
N THR A 163 16.09 -1.26 -6.58
CA THR A 163 16.84 -1.30 -5.31
C THR A 163 17.82 -0.14 -5.14
N SER A 164 18.33 0.41 -6.25
CA SER A 164 19.19 1.62 -6.24
C SER A 164 18.51 2.88 -5.70
N LYS A 165 17.17 2.90 -5.61
CA LYS A 165 16.37 4.04 -5.10
C LYS A 165 15.83 3.81 -3.68
N LYS A 166 16.41 2.87 -2.93
CA LYS A 166 15.95 2.44 -1.60
C LYS A 166 15.57 3.59 -0.66
N ASP A 167 16.41 4.60 -0.51
CA ASP A 167 16.18 5.67 0.46
C ASP A 167 14.91 6.48 0.11
N LYS A 168 14.70 6.80 -1.18
CA LYS A 168 13.46 7.45 -1.65
C LYS A 168 12.24 6.60 -1.30
N TYR A 169 12.26 5.32 -1.64
CA TYR A 169 11.09 4.45 -1.48
C TYR A 169 10.84 4.03 -0.04
N GLN A 170 11.85 3.99 0.82
CA GLN A 170 11.63 3.79 2.26
C GLN A 170 10.84 4.94 2.88
N ALA A 171 11.11 6.19 2.49
CA ALA A 171 10.33 7.33 2.95
C ALA A 171 8.87 7.26 2.42
N ILE A 172 8.70 6.88 1.16
CA ILE A 172 7.38 6.69 0.56
C ILE A 172 6.59 5.58 1.25
N ILE A 173 7.18 4.38 1.42
CA ILE A 173 6.56 3.25 2.09
C ILE A 173 6.16 3.63 3.51
N ALA A 174 7.05 4.29 4.26
CA ALA A 174 6.73 4.74 5.61
C ALA A 174 5.56 5.72 5.65
N HIS A 175 5.39 6.57 4.63
CA HIS A 175 4.21 7.43 4.50
C HIS A 175 2.95 6.63 4.18
N MET A 176 3.02 5.75 3.19
CA MET A 176 1.89 4.89 2.79
C MET A 176 1.39 4.07 3.98
N SER A 177 2.28 3.38 4.72
CA SER A 177 1.92 2.63 5.93
C SER A 177 1.21 3.49 6.99
N ARG A 178 1.65 4.75 7.20
CA ARG A 178 0.98 5.66 8.15
C ARG A 178 -0.40 6.13 7.68
N SER A 179 -0.56 6.31 6.37
CA SER A 179 -1.83 6.72 5.76
C SER A 179 -2.80 5.58 5.53
N PHE A 180 -2.34 4.33 5.68
CA PHE A 180 -3.14 3.16 5.34
C PHE A 180 -4.24 2.96 6.38
N MET A 181 -5.48 3.17 5.94
CA MET A 181 -6.68 3.04 6.75
C MET A 181 -7.49 1.85 6.26
N PRO A 182 -7.39 0.68 6.92
CA PRO A 182 -8.01 -0.57 6.46
C PRO A 182 -9.52 -0.69 6.76
N ASN A 183 -10.14 0.40 7.25
CA ASN A 183 -11.55 0.46 7.62
C ASN A 183 -12.04 1.92 7.70
N VAL A 184 -12.29 2.54 6.55
CA VAL A 184 -12.82 3.91 6.44
C VAL A 184 -14.29 3.89 6.06
N GLN A 185 -15.12 4.44 6.95
CA GLN A 185 -16.47 4.86 6.60
C GLN A 185 -16.41 6.35 6.26
N MET A 186 -16.51 6.67 4.97
CA MET A 186 -16.72 8.05 4.50
C MET A 186 -18.21 8.37 4.46
#